data_AF-A0A966KKY1-F1
#
_entry.id   AF-A0A966KKY1-F1
#
_cell.length_a   1.000
_cell.length_b   1.000
_cell.length_c   1.000
_cell.angle_alpha   90.00
_cell.angle_beta   90.00
_cell.angle_gamma   90.00
#
_symmetry.space_group_name_H-M   'P 1'
#
loop_
_entity.id
_entity.type
_entity.pdbx_description
1 polymer ?
#
loop_
_entity_poly.entity_id
_entity_poly.type
_entity_poly.pdbx_seq_one_letter_code
_entity_poly.pdbx_strand_id
1 'polypeptide(L)'
;KHLRFLGKSTNFAKNYGATTNALISQFHFDRPTAEKLNRGYYEAFPKILDYQKLVTQTFHRRGFVKNRYGRRYYLNNQRFVYRLYNYIIQGTCADMLKAKILEVDKLLLPYKSRFQMNIHDELSFEIYNGEEFLVPVIKKIMEDVDWMTIPVVADVEKTNTNWADKENVK
;
A
#
# COMPACT_ATOMS: atom_id res chain seq x y z
N LYS A 1 18.03 11.41 -9.83
CA LYS A 1 17.66 10.73 -8.56
C LYS A 1 16.88 11.66 -7.61
N HIS A 2 17.39 12.86 -7.30
CA HIS A 2 16.74 13.84 -6.42
C HIS A 2 15.30 14.24 -6.86
N LEU A 3 15.09 14.61 -8.13
CA LEU A 3 13.75 14.97 -8.63
C LEU A 3 12.74 13.81 -8.55
N ARG A 4 13.18 12.57 -8.77
CA ARG A 4 12.34 11.37 -8.62
C ARG A 4 11.94 11.14 -7.16
N PHE A 5 12.87 11.34 -6.23
CA PHE A 5 12.59 11.30 -4.80
C PHE A 5 11.58 12.37 -4.40
N LEU A 6 11.79 13.63 -4.79
CA LEU A 6 10.86 14.73 -4.50
C LEU A 6 9.48 14.49 -5.09
N GLY A 7 9.40 14.04 -6.35
CA GLY A 7 8.12 13.72 -7.01
C GLY A 7 7.38 12.58 -6.30
N LYS A 8 8.09 11.49 -5.97
CA LYS A 8 7.51 10.37 -5.21
C LYS A 8 6.99 10.84 -3.85
N SER A 9 7.82 11.52 -3.07
CA SER A 9 7.48 11.96 -1.71
C SER A 9 6.35 12.98 -1.70
N THR A 10 6.32 13.91 -2.66
CA THR A 10 5.22 14.88 -2.81
C THR A 10 3.92 14.19 -3.18
N ASN A 11 3.95 13.23 -4.11
CA ASN A 11 2.77 12.45 -4.50
C ASN A 11 2.18 11.68 -3.30
N PHE A 12 3.02 11.01 -2.51
CA PHE A 12 2.58 10.34 -1.28
C PHE A 12 2.01 11.32 -0.26
N ALA A 13 2.71 12.41 0.04
CA ALA A 13 2.24 13.43 0.98
C ALA A 13 0.85 13.96 0.56
N LYS A 14 0.68 14.25 -0.73
CA LYS A 14 -0.57 14.78 -1.29
C LYS A 14 -1.72 13.78 -1.27
N ASN A 15 -1.48 12.51 -1.63
CA ASN A 15 -2.48 11.45 -1.54
C ASN A 15 -3.05 11.35 -0.11
N TYR A 16 -2.20 11.61 0.87
CA TYR A 16 -2.50 11.55 2.30
C TYR A 16 -3.02 12.86 2.91
N GLY A 17 -3.33 13.85 2.08
CA GLY A 17 -3.97 15.09 2.51
C GLY A 17 -3.00 16.14 3.08
N ALA A 18 -1.70 16.05 2.81
CA ALA A 18 -0.75 17.08 3.20
C ALA A 18 -1.17 18.46 2.66
N THR A 19 -1.13 19.47 3.52
CA THR A 19 -1.44 20.86 3.18
C THR A 19 -0.22 21.56 2.59
N THR A 20 -0.40 22.74 2.00
CA THR A 20 0.70 23.60 1.54
C THR A 20 1.75 23.81 2.63
N ASN A 21 1.34 24.04 3.88
CA ASN A 21 2.27 24.23 4.99
C ASN A 21 3.07 22.96 5.30
N ALA A 22 2.46 21.78 5.19
CA ALA A 22 3.15 20.51 5.36
C ALA A 22 4.20 20.28 4.25
N LEU A 23 3.89 20.67 3.01
CA LEU A 23 4.84 20.62 1.90
C LEU A 23 6.03 21.57 2.13
N ILE A 24 5.78 22.80 2.58
CA ILE A 24 6.82 23.76 2.93
C ILE A 24 7.71 23.19 4.05
N SER A 25 7.13 22.63 5.11
CA SER A 25 7.91 22.11 6.24
C SER A 25 8.75 20.88 5.90
N GLN A 26 8.22 20.00 5.04
CA GLN A 26 8.88 18.72 4.73
C GLN A 26 9.90 18.84 3.60
N PHE A 27 9.63 19.68 2.60
CA PHE A 27 10.44 19.77 1.37
C PHE A 27 11.13 21.13 1.19
N HIS A 28 10.97 22.05 2.14
CA HIS A 28 11.57 23.39 2.12
C HIS A 28 11.24 24.20 0.86
N PHE A 29 10.07 23.95 0.26
CA PHE A 29 9.59 24.75 -0.86
C PHE A 29 9.17 26.15 -0.40
N ASP A 30 9.33 27.13 -1.28
CA ASP A 30 8.68 28.42 -1.08
C ASP A 30 7.14 28.27 -1.17
N ARG A 31 6.41 29.22 -0.58
CA ARG A 31 4.95 29.17 -0.56
C ARG A 31 4.33 29.13 -1.96
N PRO A 32 4.75 29.98 -2.93
CA PRO A 32 4.20 29.94 -4.29
C PRO A 32 4.38 28.58 -4.98
N THR A 33 5.53 27.93 -4.82
CA THR A 33 5.80 26.61 -5.39
C THR A 33 4.95 25.54 -4.71
N ALA A 34 4.85 25.55 -3.39
CA ALA A 34 4.01 24.61 -2.65
C ALA A 34 2.52 24.74 -3.05
N GLU A 35 2.02 25.96 -3.27
CA GLU A 35 0.65 26.20 -3.73
C GLU A 35 0.41 25.71 -5.16
N LYS A 36 1.35 26.00 -6.08
CA LYS A 36 1.30 25.49 -7.46
C LYS A 36 1.32 23.96 -7.49
N LEU A 37 2.18 23.32 -6.70
CA LEU A 37 2.23 21.86 -6.58
C LEU A 37 0.93 21.29 -6.02
N ASN A 38 0.40 21.91 -4.96
CA ASN A 38 -0.85 21.48 -4.36
C ASN A 38 -2.03 21.56 -5.35
N ARG A 39 -2.11 22.65 -6.10
CA ARG A 39 -3.15 22.84 -7.12
C ARG A 39 -2.97 21.87 -8.29
N GLY A 40 -1.77 21.81 -8.87
CA GLY A 40 -1.46 20.93 -10.00
C GLY A 40 -1.70 19.45 -9.68
N TYR A 41 -1.49 19.03 -8.43
CA TYR A 41 -1.80 17.69 -7.98
C TYR A 41 -3.30 17.35 -8.12
N TYR A 42 -4.18 18.20 -7.59
CA TYR A 42 -5.62 17.95 -7.65
C TYR A 42 -6.21 18.22 -9.03
N GLU A 43 -5.57 19.06 -9.86
CA GLU A 43 -5.90 19.21 -11.28
C GLU A 43 -5.59 17.93 -12.06
N ALA A 44 -4.44 17.31 -11.80
CA ALA A 44 -4.06 16.03 -12.42
C ALA A 44 -4.87 14.84 -11.90
N PHE A 45 -5.22 14.84 -10.60
CA PHE A 45 -5.90 13.73 -9.94
C PHE A 45 -7.18 14.17 -9.20
N PRO A 46 -8.20 14.67 -9.92
CA PRO A 46 -9.38 15.29 -9.31
C PRO A 46 -10.18 14.32 -8.43
N LYS A 47 -10.19 13.03 -8.79
CA LYS A 47 -10.91 11.98 -8.06
C LYS A 47 -10.36 11.71 -6.66
N ILE A 48 -9.11 12.08 -6.38
CA ILE A 48 -8.54 11.96 -5.02
C ILE A 48 -9.28 12.90 -4.06
N LEU A 49 -9.60 14.11 -4.50
CA LEU A 49 -10.34 15.06 -3.67
C LEU A 49 -11.77 14.58 -3.41
N ASP A 50 -12.42 14.01 -4.42
CA ASP A 50 -13.75 13.40 -4.29
C ASP A 50 -13.74 12.28 -3.24
N TYR A 51 -12.74 11.40 -3.27
CA TYR A 51 -12.54 10.35 -2.28
C TYR A 51 -12.34 10.89 -0.86
N GLN A 52 -11.43 11.87 -0.68
CA GLN A 52 -11.17 12.47 0.63
C GLN A 52 -12.42 13.12 1.24
N LYS A 53 -13.23 13.81 0.41
CA LYS A 53 -14.52 14.38 0.82
C LYS A 53 -15.51 13.29 1.22
N LEU A 54 -15.63 12.22 0.42
CA LEU A 54 -16.52 11.09 0.70
C LEU A 54 -16.20 10.42 2.04
N VAL A 55 -14.91 10.19 2.33
CA VAL A 55 -14.46 9.60 3.59
C VAL A 55 -14.82 10.50 4.78
N THR A 56 -14.52 11.80 4.66
CA THR A 56 -14.84 12.80 5.70
C THR A 56 -16.34 12.87 5.99
N GLN A 57 -17.16 13.00 4.96
CA GLN A 57 -18.62 13.03 5.09
C GLN A 57 -19.17 11.73 5.68
N THR A 58 -18.64 10.59 5.27
CA THR A 58 -19.05 9.29 5.80
C THR A 58 -18.74 9.17 7.29
N PHE A 59 -17.56 9.62 7.72
CA PHE A 59 -17.19 9.66 9.12
C PHE A 59 -18.12 10.58 9.93
N HIS A 60 -18.35 11.81 9.47
CA HIS A 60 -19.24 12.75 10.19
C HIS A 60 -20.68 12.22 10.31
N ARG A 61 -21.17 11.50 9.31
CA ARG A 61 -22.53 10.94 9.33
C ARG A 61 -22.66 9.70 10.23
N ARG A 62 -21.66 8.83 10.28
CA ARG A 62 -21.75 7.49 10.92
C ARG A 62 -20.91 7.32 12.18
N GLY A 63 -19.97 8.22 12.44
CA GLY A 63 -18.97 8.12 13.52
C GLY A 63 -17.81 7.15 13.21
N PHE A 64 -17.81 6.48 12.06
CA PHE A 64 -16.75 5.57 11.63
C PHE A 64 -16.74 5.42 10.11
N VAL A 65 -15.65 4.86 9.59
CA VAL A 65 -15.51 4.44 8.19
C VAL A 65 -15.14 2.96 8.12
N LYS A 66 -15.34 2.32 6.95
CA LYS A 66 -14.97 0.91 6.74
C LYS A 66 -14.02 0.77 5.56
N ASN A 67 -13.10 -0.19 5.63
CA ASN A 67 -12.38 -0.67 4.45
C ASN A 67 -13.22 -1.67 3.64
N ARG A 68 -12.68 -2.16 2.52
CA ARG A 68 -13.35 -3.14 1.64
C ARG A 68 -13.76 -4.43 2.36
N TYR A 69 -12.94 -4.89 3.31
CA TYR A 69 -13.15 -6.10 4.10
C TYR A 69 -14.07 -5.87 5.32
N GLY A 70 -14.65 -4.68 5.47
CA GLY A 70 -15.60 -4.36 6.53
C GLY A 70 -14.97 -3.96 7.87
N ARG A 71 -13.64 -3.88 7.97
CA ARG A 71 -12.94 -3.36 9.16
C ARG A 71 -13.33 -1.92 9.40
N ARG A 72 -13.75 -1.61 10.63
CA ARG A 72 -14.20 -0.26 11.04
C ARG A 72 -13.05 0.54 11.66
N TYR A 73 -12.98 1.82 11.31
CA TYR A 73 -12.06 2.78 11.90
C TYR A 73 -12.84 3.89 12.59
N TYR A 74 -12.55 4.07 13.87
CA TYR A 74 -13.12 5.11 14.71
C TYR A 74 -12.03 6.13 15.03
N LEU A 75 -12.43 7.38 15.26
CA LEU A 75 -11.53 8.43 15.74
C LEU A 75 -12.21 9.17 16.87
N ASN A 76 -11.48 9.36 17.97
CA ASN A 76 -11.96 10.15 19.10
C ASN A 76 -11.89 11.65 18.83
N ASN A 77 -10.99 12.10 17.95
CA ASN A 77 -10.79 13.50 17.64
C ASN A 77 -10.98 13.74 16.13
N GLN A 78 -11.99 14.56 15.81
CA GLN A 78 -12.37 14.88 14.43
C GLN A 78 -11.28 15.65 13.66
N ARG A 79 -10.35 16.32 14.36
CA ARG A 79 -9.20 16.98 13.71
C ARG A 79 -8.30 16.00 12.94
N PHE A 80 -8.37 14.71 13.25
CA PHE A 80 -7.58 13.67 12.60
C PHE A 80 -8.32 12.89 11.52
N VAL A 81 -9.49 13.35 11.05
CA VAL A 81 -10.26 12.67 10.01
C VAL A 81 -9.46 12.42 8.73
N TYR A 82 -8.49 13.29 8.40
CA TYR A 82 -7.59 13.08 7.26
C TYR A 82 -6.78 11.77 7.33
N ARG A 83 -6.56 11.22 8.54
CA ARG A 83 -5.88 9.92 8.71
C ARG A 83 -6.73 8.76 8.20
N LEU A 84 -8.06 8.90 8.19
CA LEU A 84 -8.97 7.87 7.69
C LEU A 84 -8.77 7.58 6.20
N TYR A 85 -8.32 8.58 5.43
CA TYR A 85 -8.01 8.40 4.00
C TYR A 85 -6.98 7.29 3.81
N ASN A 86 -5.94 7.32 4.65
CA ASN A 86 -4.87 6.33 4.69
C ASN A 86 -5.34 5.00 5.26
N TYR A 87 -6.05 5.03 6.40
CA TYR A 87 -6.41 3.82 7.12
C TYR A 87 -7.28 2.88 6.27
N ILE A 88 -8.21 3.44 5.49
CA ILE A 88 -9.03 2.66 4.55
C ILE A 88 -8.16 2.00 3.49
N ILE A 89 -7.23 2.74 2.86
CA ILE A 89 -6.36 2.23 1.79
C ILE A 89 -5.41 1.17 2.34
N GLN A 90 -4.58 1.53 3.32
CA GLN A 90 -3.59 0.63 3.90
C GLN A 90 -4.23 -0.60 4.54
N GLY A 91 -5.37 -0.41 5.21
CA GLY A 91 -6.10 -1.52 5.79
C GLY A 91 -6.73 -2.44 4.77
N THR A 92 -7.21 -1.90 3.63
CA THR A 92 -7.68 -2.75 2.52
C THR A 92 -6.53 -3.61 1.99
N CYS A 93 -5.36 -3.01 1.74
CA CYS A 93 -4.18 -3.74 1.28
C CYS A 93 -3.70 -4.78 2.29
N ALA A 94 -3.68 -4.44 3.58
CA ALA A 94 -3.26 -5.35 4.64
C ALA A 94 -4.21 -6.53 4.81
N ASP A 95 -5.52 -6.30 4.76
CA ASP A 95 -6.51 -7.39 4.86
C ASP A 95 -6.51 -8.27 3.60
N MET A 96 -6.28 -7.68 2.41
CA MET A 96 -6.06 -8.43 1.17
C MET A 96 -4.81 -9.32 1.26
N LEU A 97 -3.67 -8.76 1.67
CA LEU A 97 -2.43 -9.53 1.78
C LEU A 97 -2.57 -10.67 2.79
N LYS A 98 -3.26 -10.45 3.92
CA LYS A 98 -3.55 -11.51 4.89
C LYS A 98 -4.38 -12.64 4.30
N ALA A 99 -5.36 -12.35 3.45
CA ALA A 99 -6.10 -13.39 2.74
C ALA A 99 -5.15 -14.21 1.85
N LYS A 100 -4.23 -13.56 1.14
CA LYS A 100 -3.21 -14.24 0.32
C LYS A 100 -2.23 -15.06 1.14
N ILE A 101 -1.80 -14.58 2.30
CA ILE A 101 -0.98 -15.36 3.23
C ILE A 101 -1.70 -16.67 3.62
N LEU A 102 -3.00 -16.63 3.91
CA LEU A 102 -3.76 -17.85 4.24
C LEU A 102 -3.90 -18.80 3.05
N GLU A 103 -4.03 -18.28 1.83
CA GLU A 103 -4.05 -19.10 0.61
C GLU A 103 -2.69 -19.79 0.38
N VAL A 104 -1.59 -19.05 0.53
CA VAL A 104 -0.23 -19.59 0.40
C VAL A 104 0.08 -20.58 1.52
N ASP A 105 -0.29 -20.30 2.76
CA ASP A 105 -0.10 -21.21 3.88
C ASP A 105 -0.76 -22.58 3.62
N LYS A 106 -2.00 -22.58 3.12
CA LYS A 106 -2.69 -23.81 2.69
C LYS A 106 -1.99 -24.52 1.54
N LEU A 107 -1.47 -23.78 0.56
CA LEU A 107 -0.69 -24.33 -0.55
C LEU A 107 0.55 -25.08 -0.03
N LEU A 108 1.22 -24.55 1.01
CA LEU A 108 2.48 -25.07 1.52
C LEU A 108 2.33 -26.29 2.45
N LEU A 109 1.13 -26.61 2.95
CA LEU A 109 0.89 -27.71 3.90
C LEU A 109 1.50 -29.08 3.54
N PRO A 110 1.46 -29.57 2.27
CA PRO A 110 2.03 -30.86 1.92
C PRO A 110 3.54 -30.80 1.60
N TYR A 111 4.16 -29.63 1.67
CA TYR A 111 5.54 -29.37 1.25
C TYR A 111 6.46 -29.07 2.44
N LYS A 112 7.77 -29.09 2.18
CA LYS A 112 8.78 -28.74 3.20
C LYS A 112 9.06 -27.24 3.27
N SER A 113 8.75 -26.51 2.20
CA SER A 113 8.85 -25.05 2.09
C SER A 113 7.95 -24.34 3.10
N ARG A 114 8.38 -23.18 3.60
CA ARG A 114 7.71 -22.47 4.70
C ARG A 114 7.61 -20.98 4.43
N PHE A 115 6.49 -20.40 4.85
CA PHE A 115 6.40 -18.95 5.03
C PHE A 115 7.27 -18.54 6.22
N GLN A 116 8.10 -17.52 6.03
CA GLN A 116 9.04 -17.05 7.05
C GLN A 116 8.51 -15.79 7.73
N MET A 117 8.23 -14.74 6.95
CA MET A 117 7.78 -13.45 7.50
C MET A 117 7.12 -12.56 6.44
N ASN A 118 6.32 -11.61 6.91
CA ASN A 118 5.76 -10.53 6.10
C ASN A 118 6.42 -9.20 6.49
N ILE A 119 6.96 -8.47 5.51
CA ILE A 119 7.48 -7.11 5.67
C ILE A 119 6.68 -6.18 4.77
N HIS A 120 5.69 -5.50 5.34
CA HIS A 120 4.79 -4.63 4.58
C HIS A 120 4.10 -5.38 3.41
N ASP A 121 4.51 -5.12 2.18
CA ASP A 121 4.04 -5.74 0.94
C ASP A 121 4.90 -6.93 0.48
N GLU A 122 6.03 -7.21 1.14
CA GLU A 122 6.90 -8.36 0.87
C GLU A 122 6.50 -9.58 1.72
N LEU A 123 6.47 -10.76 1.10
CA LEU A 123 6.35 -12.06 1.77
C LEU A 123 7.64 -12.85 1.54
N SER A 124 8.33 -13.21 2.62
CA SER A 124 9.54 -14.04 2.58
C SER A 124 9.18 -15.51 2.83
N PHE A 125 9.83 -16.39 2.06
CA PHE A 125 9.64 -17.82 2.11
C PHE A 125 10.99 -18.54 2.12
N GLU A 126 11.09 -19.60 2.90
CA GLU A 126 12.14 -20.60 2.77
C GLU A 126 11.65 -21.68 1.81
N ILE A 127 12.26 -21.78 0.64
CA ILE A 127 11.91 -22.77 -0.38
C ILE A 127 12.87 -23.94 -0.28
N TYR A 128 12.33 -25.15 -0.08
CA TYR A 128 13.15 -26.37 -0.04
C TYR A 128 13.67 -26.70 -1.44
N ASN A 129 14.92 -27.18 -1.52
CA ASN A 129 15.52 -27.59 -2.80
C ASN A 129 14.66 -28.68 -3.46
N GLY A 130 14.26 -28.47 -4.71
CA GLY A 130 13.34 -29.34 -5.45
C GLY A 130 11.87 -28.93 -5.37
N GLU A 131 11.51 -27.90 -4.59
CA GLU A 131 10.17 -27.33 -4.49
C GLU A 131 10.05 -25.93 -5.13
N GLU A 132 11.01 -25.54 -5.99
CA GLU A 132 11.05 -24.23 -6.65
C GLU A 132 9.85 -23.99 -7.57
N PHE A 133 9.16 -25.05 -8.00
CA PHE A 133 7.91 -24.95 -8.77
C PHE A 133 6.78 -24.25 -7.99
N LEU A 134 6.88 -24.12 -6.66
CA LEU A 134 5.94 -23.37 -5.83
C LEU A 134 6.00 -21.87 -6.07
N VAL A 135 7.17 -21.33 -6.45
CA VAL A 135 7.39 -19.88 -6.63
C VAL A 135 6.39 -19.25 -7.62
N PRO A 136 6.23 -19.75 -8.86
CA PRO A 136 5.24 -19.19 -9.78
C PRO A 136 3.78 -19.36 -9.30
N VAL A 137 3.49 -20.40 -8.50
CA VAL A 137 2.15 -20.61 -7.93
C VAL A 137 1.87 -19.57 -6.83
N ILE A 138 2.85 -19.31 -5.95
CA ILE A 138 2.77 -18.26 -4.92
C ILE A 138 2.58 -16.89 -5.58
N LYS A 139 3.38 -16.57 -6.61
CA LYS A 139 3.22 -15.33 -7.39
C LYS A 139 1.79 -15.19 -7.92
N LYS A 140 1.25 -16.25 -8.55
CA LYS A 140 -0.13 -16.24 -9.07
C LYS A 140 -1.16 -15.97 -7.96
N ILE A 141 -1.00 -16.59 -6.78
CA ILE A 141 -1.87 -16.34 -5.62
C ILE A 141 -1.80 -14.86 -5.20
N MET A 142 -0.61 -14.28 -5.14
CA MET A 142 -0.42 -12.87 -4.76
C MET A 142 -1.03 -11.89 -5.77
N GLU A 143 -1.01 -12.22 -7.06
CA GLU A 143 -1.53 -11.38 -8.15
C GLU A 143 -3.05 -11.53 -8.36
N ASP A 144 -3.66 -12.59 -7.84
CA ASP A 144 -5.09 -12.89 -8.01
C ASP A 144 -5.97 -11.99 -7.13
N VAL A 145 -6.23 -10.77 -7.60
CA VAL A 145 -7.07 -9.78 -6.92
C VAL A 145 -8.20 -9.32 -7.85
N ASP A 146 -9.30 -10.06 -7.83
CA ASP A 146 -10.46 -9.93 -8.73
C ASP A 146 -11.12 -8.54 -8.78
N TRP A 147 -11.06 -7.80 -7.68
CA TRP A 147 -11.74 -6.52 -7.53
C TRP A 147 -10.91 -5.32 -7.95
N MET A 148 -9.63 -5.52 -8.26
CA MET A 148 -8.75 -4.45 -8.71
C MET A 148 -8.98 -4.16 -10.19
N THR A 149 -9.17 -2.88 -10.53
CA THR A 149 -9.30 -2.43 -11.94
C THR A 149 -7.96 -2.41 -12.67
N ILE A 150 -6.86 -2.38 -11.92
CA ILE A 150 -5.49 -2.48 -12.44
C ILE A 150 -4.87 -3.78 -11.95
N PRO A 151 -4.09 -4.50 -12.79
CA PRO A 151 -3.43 -5.74 -12.36
C PRO A 151 -2.52 -5.48 -11.16
N VAL A 152 -2.58 -6.39 -10.18
CA VAL A 152 -1.57 -6.47 -9.11
C VAL A 152 -0.40 -7.26 -9.66
N VAL A 153 0.81 -6.73 -9.54
CA VAL A 153 2.04 -7.37 -10.01
C VAL A 153 2.91 -7.65 -8.80
N ALA A 154 3.33 -8.90 -8.63
CA ALA A 154 4.24 -9.33 -7.57
C ALA A 154 5.63 -9.61 -8.15
N ASP A 155 6.61 -8.80 -7.79
CA ASP A 155 8.01 -9.07 -8.14
C ASP A 155 8.55 -10.25 -7.31
N VAL A 156 9.43 -11.06 -7.90
CA VAL A 156 10.04 -12.21 -7.24
C VAL A 156 11.54 -12.01 -7.18
N GLU A 157 12.06 -12.07 -5.97
CA GLU A 157 13.49 -12.04 -5.69
C GLU A 157 13.90 -13.31 -4.95
N LYS A 158 15.12 -13.80 -5.21
CA LYS A 158 15.68 -15.00 -4.58
C LYS A 158 17.08 -14.71 -4.05
N THR A 159 17.43 -15.37 -2.96
CA THR A 159 18.81 -15.46 -2.45
C THR A 159 19.05 -16.86 -1.92
N ASN A 160 20.31 -17.31 -1.97
CA ASN A 160 20.77 -18.54 -1.30
C ASN A 160 21.72 -18.24 -0.12
N THR A 161 21.98 -16.95 0.16
CA THR A 161 22.93 -16.52 1.20
C THR A 161 22.20 -15.81 2.33
N ASN A 162 21.96 -14.50 2.17
CA ASN A 162 21.27 -13.66 3.13
C ASN A 162 20.35 -12.69 2.39
N TRP A 163 19.43 -12.08 3.14
CA TRP A 163 18.36 -11.25 2.61
C TRP A 163 18.82 -9.96 1.92
N ALA A 164 20.04 -9.48 2.19
CA ALA A 164 20.58 -8.29 1.51
C ALA A 164 21.06 -8.58 0.07
N ASP A 165 21.42 -9.84 -0.21
CA ASP A 165 21.96 -10.29 -1.51
C ASP A 165 20.88 -10.89 -2.42
N LYS A 166 19.65 -10.37 -2.32
CA LYS A 166 18.53 -10.80 -3.17
C LYS A 166 18.76 -10.42 -4.64
N GLU A 167 18.46 -11.35 -5.53
CA GLU A 167 18.51 -11.16 -6.98
C GLU A 167 17.11 -11.34 -7.59
N ASN A 168 16.80 -10.54 -8.62
CA ASN A 168 15.54 -10.66 -9.33
C ASN A 168 15.45 -11.99 -10.08
N VAL A 169 14.36 -12.71 -9.90
CA VAL A 169 14.01 -13.88 -10.69
C VAL A 169 13.26 -13.40 -11.92
N LYS A 170 13.82 -13.66 -13.11
CA LYS A 170 13.17 -13.34 -14.39
C LYS A 170 12.06 -14.33 -14.72
#